data_AF-A0A3D0Z2Q8-F1
#
_entry.id   AF-A0A3D0Z2Q8-F1
#
_cell.length_a   1.000
_cell.length_b   1.000
_cell.length_c   1.000
_cell.angle_alpha   90.00
_cell.angle_beta   90.00
_cell.angle_gamma   90.00
#
_symmetry.space_group_name_H-M   'P 1'
#
loop_
_entity.id
_entity.type
_entity.pdbx_description
1 polymer ?
#
loop_
_entity_poly.entity_id
_entity_poly.type
_entity_poly.pdbx_seq_one_letter_code
_entity_poly.pdbx_strand_id
1 'polypeptide(L)'
;IAEAILPRGIYLVVEHADARIASPAAPFVVSIPMAHPGQEDDPDTIGVDETIEQGTPNYNVHVYPKNESIQIDKSVGAEDDMGEMIEGETGFEEIRTDHRSYNLEEDFPWFIDVSVPTEIYIPYGDSNGNFAEDAGETFDEALQDQDGNIKFKITDVLESELTFIEPVLPNVLTDVVKLYSIDAINALEHDDSKALGAAHYLVTFNAATNTLDVELTPAGRYYIYNENNDGDGDFIKFLRVVFQTEINATAPMHTPIYNNATLDFTNRFGGRWDPYANGGAGAFVPITVEVDADKRPEVHTGQLQIIKTNDETGTALEYIAGAKFKIATSEANAKAGVFIGDDDGDFEAETAAEPVNPGDLPKGYAVIKGLAYGQAGDLADEDSLPTEYWLVETKAPAGYNLLLDPIKVTVAKGPAPDYKIIPVDAAGGTGVVGNADDPDPVTGIGDGKLDDNDYLLSVTVVNSDEFTLPLTGGMGTLLFTVGGIVLIGLAIILFVATKKKKNSAK
;
A
#
# COMPACT_ATOMS: atom_id res chain seq x y z
N ILE A 1 -44.07 6.78 10.21
CA ILE A 1 -44.98 6.73 9.04
C ILE A 1 -46.30 7.33 9.48
N ALA A 2 -46.72 8.46 8.92
CA ALA A 2 -48.03 9.02 9.21
C ALA A 2 -49.07 8.25 8.38
N GLU A 3 -50.06 7.64 9.03
CA GLU A 3 -51.18 6.99 8.33
C GLU A 3 -52.02 8.06 7.63
N ALA A 4 -51.81 8.25 6.33
CA ALA A 4 -52.65 9.11 5.52
C ALA A 4 -53.94 8.36 5.16
N ILE A 5 -55.09 8.86 5.60
CA ILE A 5 -56.39 8.32 5.17
C ILE A 5 -56.66 8.82 3.75
N LEU A 6 -56.40 7.97 2.76
CA LEU A 6 -56.60 8.28 1.34
C LEU A 6 -58.00 7.86 0.86
N PRO A 7 -58.68 8.68 0.02
CA PRO A 7 -59.89 8.26 -0.69
C PRO A 7 -59.69 7.02 -1.56
N ARG A 8 -60.79 6.45 -2.07
CA ARG A 8 -60.69 5.41 -3.10
C ARG A 8 -60.25 6.03 -4.42
N GLY A 9 -59.30 5.43 -5.11
CA GLY A 9 -58.77 5.96 -6.34
C GLY A 9 -57.54 5.24 -6.84
N ILE A 10 -56.98 5.79 -7.92
CA ILE A 10 -55.71 5.40 -8.49
C ILE A 10 -54.72 6.53 -8.14
N TYR A 11 -53.58 6.15 -7.58
CA TYR A 11 -52.54 7.03 -7.11
C TYR A 11 -51.26 6.77 -7.89
N LEU A 12 -50.59 7.83 -8.32
CA LEU A 12 -49.21 7.75 -8.78
C LEU A 12 -48.30 7.90 -7.56
N VAL A 13 -47.51 6.88 -7.26
CA VAL A 13 -46.48 6.92 -6.23
C VAL A 13 -45.18 7.34 -6.90
N VAL A 14 -44.63 8.44 -6.41
CA VAL A 14 -43.35 8.98 -6.84
C VAL A 14 -42.48 9.06 -5.61
N GLU A 15 -41.32 8.44 -5.67
CA GLU A 15 -40.35 8.53 -4.58
C GLU A 15 -39.79 9.95 -4.48
N HIS A 16 -39.76 10.47 -3.25
CA HIS A 16 -39.06 11.71 -2.94
C HIS A 16 -37.61 11.39 -2.56
N ALA A 17 -36.72 12.34 -2.82
CA ALA A 17 -35.29 12.13 -2.71
C ALA A 17 -34.78 11.70 -1.33
N ASP A 18 -33.84 10.75 -1.34
CA ASP A 18 -32.96 10.36 -0.24
C ASP A 18 -31.50 10.43 -0.74
N ALA A 19 -30.57 10.82 0.13
CA ALA A 19 -29.15 10.92 -0.23
C ALA A 19 -28.49 9.57 -0.52
N ARG A 20 -29.11 8.46 -0.10
CA ARG A 20 -28.58 7.10 -0.23
C ARG A 20 -29.06 6.36 -1.49
N ILE A 21 -29.88 7.01 -2.31
CA ILE A 21 -30.50 6.41 -3.49
C ILE A 21 -29.79 6.88 -4.75
N ALA A 22 -29.25 5.92 -5.51
CA ALA A 22 -28.62 6.13 -6.81
C ALA A 22 -29.63 6.48 -7.90
N SER A 23 -30.69 5.67 -7.95
CA SER A 23 -31.81 5.77 -8.87
C SER A 23 -33.09 5.61 -8.06
N PRO A 24 -33.98 6.61 -8.03
CA PRO A 24 -35.28 6.46 -7.38
C PRO A 24 -36.07 5.35 -8.05
N ALA A 25 -36.92 4.66 -7.29
CA ALA A 25 -37.83 3.70 -7.89
C ALA A 25 -38.64 4.37 -9.01
N ALA A 26 -38.77 3.67 -10.15
CA ALA A 26 -39.59 4.13 -11.26
C ALA A 26 -41.00 4.47 -10.74
N PRO A 27 -41.61 5.60 -11.17
CA PRO A 27 -42.97 5.95 -10.76
C PRO A 27 -43.94 4.80 -11.05
N PHE A 28 -44.75 4.45 -10.06
CA PHE A 28 -45.66 3.31 -10.19
C PHE A 28 -47.06 3.68 -9.70
N VAL A 29 -48.04 2.93 -10.20
CA VAL A 29 -49.45 3.18 -9.96
C VAL A 29 -49.95 2.24 -8.88
N VAL A 30 -50.69 2.79 -7.91
CA VAL A 30 -51.32 2.04 -6.82
C VAL A 30 -52.81 2.31 -6.81
N SER A 31 -53.64 1.28 -6.72
CA SER A 31 -55.09 1.45 -6.51
C SER A 31 -55.46 1.29 -5.04
N ILE A 32 -56.42 2.08 -4.56
CA ILE A 32 -57.02 1.88 -3.25
C ILE A 32 -58.53 1.70 -3.44
N PRO A 33 -59.11 0.51 -3.18
CA PRO A 33 -58.43 -0.72 -2.73
C PRO A 33 -57.64 -1.45 -3.85
N MET A 34 -56.79 -2.38 -3.46
CA MET A 34 -56.23 -3.45 -4.32
C MET A 34 -56.85 -4.80 -3.93
N ALA A 35 -56.89 -5.76 -4.86
CA ALA A 35 -57.26 -7.13 -4.52
C ALA A 35 -56.17 -7.75 -3.62
N HIS A 36 -56.56 -8.34 -2.48
CA HIS A 36 -55.64 -9.06 -1.61
C HIS A 36 -55.16 -10.34 -2.32
N PRO A 37 -53.84 -10.66 -2.30
CA PRO A 37 -53.31 -11.88 -2.92
C PRO A 37 -53.90 -13.15 -2.29
N GLY A 38 -54.27 -13.08 -1.01
CA GLY A 38 -55.04 -14.11 -0.30
C GLY A 38 -54.18 -15.32 0.07
N GLN A 39 -54.71 -16.53 -0.11
CA GLN A 39 -53.93 -17.76 -0.14
C GLN A 39 -53.28 -17.91 -1.52
N GLU A 40 -51.98 -17.69 -1.63
CA GLU A 40 -51.21 -17.87 -2.86
C GLU A 40 -50.05 -18.83 -2.57
N ASP A 41 -49.87 -19.84 -3.43
CA ASP A 41 -48.85 -20.88 -3.27
C ASP A 41 -47.45 -20.45 -3.76
N ASP A 42 -47.30 -19.20 -4.22
CA ASP A 42 -46.01 -18.64 -4.65
C ASP A 42 -45.23 -18.09 -3.45
N PRO A 43 -44.08 -18.71 -3.08
CA PRO A 43 -43.30 -18.33 -1.92
C PRO A 43 -42.71 -16.92 -1.98
N ASP A 44 -42.64 -16.29 -3.16
CA ASP A 44 -42.11 -14.92 -3.32
C ASP A 44 -43.20 -13.83 -3.21
N THR A 45 -44.46 -14.21 -3.00
CA THR A 45 -45.57 -13.25 -2.85
C THR A 45 -45.53 -12.57 -1.48
N ILE A 46 -45.22 -11.28 -1.46
CA ILE A 46 -45.22 -10.47 -0.24
C ILE A 46 -46.67 -10.07 0.11
N GLY A 47 -47.09 -10.31 1.36
CA GLY A 47 -48.43 -9.93 1.85
C GLY A 47 -49.48 -11.04 1.76
N VAL A 48 -49.06 -12.29 1.61
CA VAL A 48 -49.93 -13.48 1.74
C VAL A 48 -50.44 -13.59 3.17
N ASP A 49 -51.76 -13.75 3.31
CA ASP A 49 -52.42 -14.07 4.56
C ASP A 49 -53.35 -15.24 4.28
N GLU A 50 -52.97 -16.41 4.77
CA GLU A 50 -53.72 -17.65 4.55
C GLU A 50 -55.15 -17.59 5.12
N THR A 51 -55.48 -16.59 5.94
CA THR A 51 -56.81 -16.43 6.54
C THR A 51 -57.75 -15.55 5.71
N ILE A 52 -57.26 -14.92 4.62
CA ILE A 52 -58.01 -13.99 3.77
C ILE A 52 -58.22 -14.61 2.38
N GLU A 53 -59.46 -14.60 1.89
CA GLU A 53 -59.77 -15.07 0.52
C GLU A 53 -59.11 -14.16 -0.53
N GLN A 54 -58.50 -14.75 -1.56
CA GLN A 54 -57.94 -14.04 -2.70
C GLN A 54 -59.01 -13.15 -3.36
N GLY A 55 -58.65 -11.91 -3.72
CA GLY A 55 -59.57 -10.94 -4.30
C GLY A 55 -60.37 -10.12 -3.28
N THR A 56 -60.23 -10.39 -1.98
CA THR A 56 -60.80 -9.54 -0.93
C THR A 56 -60.26 -8.11 -1.05
N PRO A 57 -61.08 -7.04 -1.00
CA PRO A 57 -60.59 -5.67 -1.11
C PRO A 57 -59.63 -5.30 0.03
N ASN A 58 -58.36 -5.06 -0.28
CA ASN A 58 -57.36 -4.52 0.63
C ASN A 58 -57.35 -2.98 0.57
N TYR A 59 -57.73 -2.34 1.68
CA TYR A 59 -57.69 -0.88 1.82
C TYR A 59 -56.39 -0.36 2.45
N ASN A 60 -55.62 -1.24 3.11
CA ASN A 60 -54.32 -0.93 3.70
C ASN A 60 -53.25 -1.49 2.76
N VAL A 61 -53.01 -0.79 1.66
CA VAL A 61 -52.06 -1.23 0.63
C VAL A 61 -50.63 -0.95 1.09
N HIS A 62 -49.81 -1.99 1.14
CA HIS A 62 -48.36 -1.89 1.37
C HIS A 62 -47.65 -1.96 0.03
N VAL A 63 -46.70 -1.07 -0.19
CA VAL A 63 -45.86 -1.05 -1.39
C VAL A 63 -44.40 -0.99 -0.99
N TYR A 64 -43.57 -1.71 -1.75
CA TYR A 64 -42.15 -1.89 -1.46
C TYR A 64 -41.35 -1.42 -2.68
N PRO A 65 -41.20 -0.10 -2.90
CA PRO A 65 -40.32 0.40 -3.96
C PRO A 65 -38.91 -0.15 -3.73
N LYS A 66 -38.27 -0.64 -4.79
CA LYS A 66 -36.88 -1.07 -4.77
C LYS A 66 -36.03 0.04 -5.36
N ASN A 67 -35.01 0.45 -4.62
CA ASN A 67 -34.08 1.49 -5.03
C ASN A 67 -32.71 0.87 -5.25
N GLU A 68 -31.92 1.51 -6.10
CA GLU A 68 -30.51 1.19 -6.26
C GLU A 68 -29.69 2.01 -5.27
N SER A 69 -28.77 1.34 -4.58
CA SER A 69 -27.71 2.00 -3.80
C SER A 69 -26.43 2.02 -4.62
N ILE A 70 -25.71 3.14 -4.61
CA ILE A 70 -24.33 3.19 -5.08
C ILE A 70 -23.42 2.83 -3.92
N GLN A 71 -22.47 1.95 -4.17
CA GLN A 71 -21.39 1.58 -3.26
C GLN A 71 -20.05 1.81 -3.94
N ILE A 72 -19.05 2.15 -3.14
CA ILE A 72 -17.65 2.24 -3.51
C ILE A 72 -16.83 1.64 -2.36
N ASP A 73 -16.00 0.66 -2.67
CA ASP A 73 -15.02 0.07 -1.77
C ASP A 73 -13.63 0.22 -2.39
N LYS A 74 -12.60 0.23 -1.54
CA LYS A 74 -11.22 0.32 -1.98
C LYS A 74 -10.35 -0.61 -1.13
N SER A 75 -9.40 -1.27 -1.77
CA SER A 75 -8.47 -2.17 -1.13
C SER A 75 -7.07 -2.05 -1.73
N VAL A 76 -6.08 -2.56 -1.01
CA VAL A 76 -4.72 -2.77 -1.49
C VAL A 76 -4.47 -4.27 -1.61
N GLY A 77 -3.73 -4.71 -2.62
CA GLY A 77 -3.39 -6.13 -2.82
C GLY A 77 -1.91 -6.34 -3.05
N ALA A 78 -1.46 -7.59 -3.11
CA ALA A 78 -0.04 -7.95 -3.20
C ALA A 78 0.65 -7.39 -4.46
N GLU A 79 2.00 -7.25 -4.41
CA GLU A 79 2.88 -6.68 -5.46
C GLU A 79 2.51 -7.13 -6.89
N ASP A 80 2.10 -8.39 -7.06
CA ASP A 80 1.76 -9.00 -8.35
C ASP A 80 0.25 -9.12 -8.66
N ASP A 81 -0.66 -8.71 -7.77
CA ASP A 81 -2.10 -8.79 -8.01
C ASP A 81 -2.57 -7.64 -8.92
N MET A 82 -2.38 -7.77 -10.23
CA MET A 82 -2.96 -6.83 -11.21
C MET A 82 -4.43 -7.12 -11.53
N GLY A 83 -5.11 -7.85 -10.65
CA GLY A 83 -6.45 -8.37 -10.87
C GLY A 83 -6.48 -9.69 -11.62
N GLU A 84 -5.34 -10.29 -11.96
CA GLU A 84 -5.25 -11.62 -12.56
C GLU A 84 -5.02 -12.69 -11.48
N MET A 85 -5.64 -13.86 -11.62
CA MET A 85 -5.50 -14.99 -10.69
C MET A 85 -4.03 -15.34 -10.43
N ILE A 86 -3.59 -15.29 -9.18
CA ILE A 86 -2.39 -16.02 -8.75
C ILE A 86 -2.81 -17.47 -8.50
N GLU A 87 -2.52 -18.37 -9.44
CA GLU A 87 -2.82 -19.80 -9.29
C GLU A 87 -2.13 -20.37 -8.02
N GLY A 88 -2.93 -20.74 -7.02
CA GLY A 88 -2.47 -21.54 -5.88
C GLY A 88 -2.43 -20.84 -4.51
N GLU A 89 -2.80 -19.56 -4.42
CA GLU A 89 -2.94 -18.86 -3.13
C GLU A 89 -4.34 -19.08 -2.52
N THR A 90 -4.41 -19.22 -1.20
CA THR A 90 -5.63 -19.60 -0.49
C THR A 90 -5.99 -18.55 0.57
N GLY A 91 -6.73 -17.50 0.21
CA GLY A 91 -7.36 -16.61 1.20
C GLY A 91 -7.64 -15.19 0.69
N PHE A 92 -8.75 -14.60 1.13
CA PHE A 92 -9.13 -13.21 0.84
C PHE A 92 -8.05 -12.22 1.30
N GLU A 93 -7.60 -12.36 2.55
CA GLU A 93 -6.66 -11.44 3.22
C GLU A 93 -5.22 -11.53 2.67
N GLU A 94 -4.86 -12.66 2.06
CA GLU A 94 -3.53 -12.87 1.46
C GLU A 94 -3.38 -12.08 0.16
N ILE A 95 -4.48 -11.89 -0.57
CA ILE A 95 -4.51 -11.26 -1.89
C ILE A 95 -4.91 -9.78 -1.77
N ARG A 96 -5.98 -9.45 -1.03
CA ARG A 96 -6.49 -8.07 -0.87
C ARG A 96 -6.96 -7.76 0.54
N THR A 97 -6.71 -6.53 0.95
CA THR A 97 -6.92 -6.12 2.33
C THR A 97 -7.08 -4.60 2.41
N ASP A 98 -7.50 -4.12 3.59
CA ASP A 98 -7.53 -2.71 3.94
C ASP A 98 -6.23 -2.23 4.59
N HIS A 99 -5.31 -3.12 5.00
CA HIS A 99 -4.05 -2.74 5.63
C HIS A 99 -2.88 -3.58 5.08
N ARG A 100 -1.80 -2.93 4.65
CA ARG A 100 -0.61 -3.65 4.18
C ARG A 100 0.68 -2.87 4.36
N SER A 101 1.81 -3.58 4.41
CA SER A 101 3.13 -2.96 4.42
C SER A 101 3.94 -3.28 3.17
N TYR A 102 4.74 -2.31 2.74
CA TYR A 102 5.62 -2.41 1.58
C TYR A 102 7.00 -1.86 1.90
N ASN A 103 8.01 -2.31 1.15
CA ASN A 103 9.27 -1.59 1.13
C ASN A 103 9.07 -0.27 0.36
N LEU A 104 9.94 0.70 0.61
CA LEU A 104 9.92 1.95 -0.14
C LEU A 104 10.22 1.68 -1.62
N GLU A 105 9.51 2.37 -2.52
CA GLU A 105 9.70 2.24 -3.98
C GLU A 105 9.46 0.82 -4.52
N GLU A 106 8.74 0.00 -3.75
CA GLU A 106 8.14 -1.25 -4.22
C GLU A 106 6.77 -0.94 -4.84
N ASP A 107 6.52 -1.48 -6.03
CA ASP A 107 5.24 -1.34 -6.74
C ASP A 107 4.14 -2.11 -6.01
N PHE A 108 2.96 -1.53 -5.87
CA PHE A 108 1.79 -2.28 -5.39
C PHE A 108 0.46 -1.78 -5.95
N PRO A 109 -0.51 -2.71 -6.14
CA PRO A 109 -1.80 -2.39 -6.72
C PRO A 109 -2.84 -1.88 -5.70
N TRP A 110 -3.60 -0.90 -6.15
CA TRP A 110 -4.87 -0.47 -5.56
C TRP A 110 -6.05 -0.96 -6.40
N PHE A 111 -7.15 -1.22 -5.71
CA PHE A 111 -8.41 -1.64 -6.31
C PHE A 111 -9.52 -0.70 -5.86
N ILE A 112 -10.31 -0.20 -6.80
CA ILE A 112 -11.52 0.57 -6.51
C ILE A 112 -12.70 -0.16 -7.12
N ASP A 113 -13.57 -0.69 -6.27
CA ASP A 113 -14.77 -1.41 -6.67
C ASP A 113 -15.97 -0.51 -6.54
N VAL A 114 -16.76 -0.38 -7.60
CA VAL A 114 -17.93 0.52 -7.64
C VAL A 114 -19.16 -0.17 -8.19
N SER A 115 -20.32 0.21 -7.66
CA SER A 115 -21.62 -0.17 -8.24
C SER A 115 -21.88 0.51 -9.58
N VAL A 116 -22.49 -0.23 -10.50
CA VAL A 116 -23.01 0.26 -11.78
C VAL A 116 -24.52 0.52 -11.62
N PRO A 117 -24.98 1.78 -11.68
CA PRO A 117 -26.41 2.10 -11.68
C PRO A 117 -27.09 1.60 -12.97
N THR A 118 -28.38 1.25 -12.91
CA THR A 118 -29.10 0.80 -14.12
C THR A 118 -29.29 1.91 -15.15
N GLU A 119 -29.38 3.17 -14.73
CA GLU A 119 -29.47 4.33 -15.62
C GLU A 119 -28.09 4.80 -16.14
N ILE A 120 -27.10 3.89 -16.26
CA ILE A 120 -25.76 4.22 -16.79
C ILE A 120 -25.79 4.58 -18.29
N TYR A 121 -26.83 4.15 -19.02
CA TYR A 121 -27.09 4.54 -20.41
C TYR A 121 -28.60 4.57 -20.66
N ILE A 122 -29.03 5.36 -21.64
CA ILE A 122 -30.43 5.44 -22.01
C ILE A 122 -30.57 5.29 -23.52
N PRO A 123 -31.20 4.20 -24.00
CA PRO A 123 -31.46 4.03 -25.41
C PRO A 123 -32.46 5.09 -25.87
N TYR A 124 -32.14 5.80 -26.94
CA TYR A 124 -33.09 6.75 -27.51
C TYR A 124 -34.17 6.00 -28.29
N GLY A 125 -35.43 6.39 -28.05
CA GLY A 125 -36.52 6.03 -28.95
C GLY A 125 -36.70 7.09 -30.02
N ASP A 126 -37.08 6.71 -31.24
CA ASP A 126 -37.42 7.68 -32.27
C ASP A 126 -38.54 8.64 -31.82
N SER A 127 -38.84 9.66 -32.62
CA SER A 127 -39.90 10.64 -32.32
C SER A 127 -41.30 10.03 -32.10
N ASN A 128 -41.49 8.74 -32.33
CA ASN A 128 -42.73 8.00 -32.13
C ASN A 128 -42.73 7.15 -30.85
N GLY A 129 -41.65 7.18 -30.06
CA GLY A 129 -41.48 6.36 -28.86
C GLY A 129 -41.09 4.92 -29.17
N ASN A 130 -40.65 4.61 -30.40
CA ASN A 130 -40.07 3.31 -30.70
C ASN A 130 -38.62 3.34 -30.23
N PHE A 131 -38.31 2.63 -29.15
CA PHE A 131 -36.93 2.31 -28.79
C PHE A 131 -36.29 1.61 -29.99
N ALA A 132 -35.01 1.89 -30.27
CA ALA A 132 -34.29 1.18 -31.31
C ALA A 132 -34.25 -0.33 -30.95
N GLU A 133 -35.26 -1.07 -31.39
CA GLU A 133 -35.20 -2.51 -31.47
C GLU A 133 -34.09 -2.79 -32.48
N ASP A 134 -32.93 -3.21 -31.98
CA ASP A 134 -31.82 -3.69 -32.79
C ASP A 134 -30.97 -2.60 -33.48
N ALA A 135 -30.36 -1.70 -32.70
CA ALA A 135 -29.19 -0.95 -33.17
C ALA A 135 -27.96 -1.87 -33.07
N GLY A 136 -27.83 -2.80 -34.03
CA GLY A 136 -26.73 -3.75 -34.06
C GLY A 136 -25.36 -3.10 -33.87
N GLU A 137 -24.53 -3.69 -32.98
CA GLU A 137 -23.08 -3.57 -32.70
C GLU A 137 -22.34 -2.22 -32.82
N THR A 138 -22.90 -1.15 -33.38
CA THR A 138 -22.21 0.09 -33.71
C THR A 138 -22.91 1.27 -33.05
N PHE A 139 -22.21 1.89 -32.10
CA PHE A 139 -22.55 3.18 -31.50
C PHE A 139 -22.72 4.24 -32.60
N ASP A 140 -23.91 4.85 -32.71
CA ASP A 140 -24.19 5.95 -33.63
C ASP A 140 -23.89 7.29 -32.94
N GLU A 141 -22.81 7.95 -33.36
CA GLU A 141 -22.45 9.28 -32.88
C GLU A 141 -23.56 10.33 -33.13
N ALA A 142 -24.50 10.09 -34.06
CA ALA A 142 -25.61 10.98 -34.35
C ALA A 142 -26.81 10.86 -33.37
N LEU A 143 -26.81 9.88 -32.46
CA LEU A 143 -27.73 9.79 -31.32
C LEU A 143 -27.25 10.60 -30.10
N GLN A 144 -26.14 11.32 -30.24
CA GLN A 144 -25.57 12.15 -29.19
C GLN A 144 -26.29 13.50 -29.07
N ASP A 145 -27.06 13.66 -28.00
CA ASP A 145 -27.36 14.97 -27.41
C ASP A 145 -27.67 14.90 -25.90
N GLN A 146 -28.26 13.81 -25.36
CA GLN A 146 -28.64 13.79 -23.93
C GLN A 146 -27.75 12.98 -22.98
N ASP A 147 -26.73 12.28 -23.50
CA ASP A 147 -25.68 11.62 -22.70
C ASP A 147 -24.72 12.60 -22.01
N GLY A 148 -24.73 13.89 -22.40
CA GLY A 148 -23.88 14.93 -21.81
C GLY A 148 -24.19 15.24 -20.34
N ASN A 149 -25.32 14.73 -19.82
CA ASN A 149 -25.68 14.83 -18.41
C ASN A 149 -25.26 13.62 -17.59
N ILE A 150 -25.02 12.45 -18.21
CA ILE A 150 -24.61 11.25 -17.48
C ILE A 150 -23.11 11.27 -17.30
N LYS A 151 -22.68 11.33 -16.04
CA LYS A 151 -21.27 11.26 -15.62
C LYS A 151 -21.10 10.00 -14.79
N PHE A 152 -20.04 9.25 -15.04
CA PHE A 152 -19.59 8.16 -14.18
C PHE A 152 -18.08 8.25 -14.09
N LYS A 153 -17.60 8.87 -13.01
CA LYS A 153 -16.20 9.20 -12.83
C LYS A 153 -15.73 8.77 -11.45
N ILE A 154 -14.70 7.96 -11.44
CA ILE A 154 -13.97 7.57 -10.23
C ILE A 154 -12.79 8.52 -10.10
N THR A 155 -12.61 9.10 -8.92
CA THR A 155 -11.51 10.03 -8.61
C THR A 155 -10.76 9.49 -7.40
N ASP A 156 -9.44 9.38 -7.54
CA ASP A 156 -8.53 8.93 -6.50
C ASP A 156 -7.53 10.04 -6.23
N VAL A 157 -7.47 10.53 -4.99
CA VAL A 157 -6.50 11.55 -4.58
C VAL A 157 -5.50 10.88 -3.67
N LEU A 158 -4.31 10.63 -4.22
CA LEU A 158 -3.22 9.97 -3.53
C LEU A 158 -2.61 10.93 -2.50
N GLU A 159 -2.33 10.41 -1.30
CA GLU A 159 -1.52 11.12 -0.31
C GLU A 159 -0.13 11.44 -0.89
N SER A 160 0.54 12.47 -0.36
CA SER A 160 1.82 12.95 -0.89
C SER A 160 2.96 11.93 -0.86
N GLU A 161 2.81 10.94 0.02
CA GLU A 161 3.71 9.83 0.27
C GLU A 161 3.54 8.69 -0.74
N LEU A 162 2.49 8.75 -1.59
CA LEU A 162 2.23 7.78 -2.64
C LEU A 162 2.55 8.39 -4.01
N THR A 163 3.33 7.67 -4.80
CA THR A 163 3.66 8.04 -6.19
C THR A 163 2.93 7.09 -7.15
N PHE A 164 2.15 7.64 -8.09
CA PHE A 164 1.50 6.86 -9.14
C PHE A 164 2.52 6.35 -10.17
N ILE A 165 2.43 5.08 -10.52
CA ILE A 165 3.29 4.46 -11.54
C ILE A 165 2.72 4.75 -12.93
N GLU A 166 3.40 5.66 -13.65
CA GLU A 166 3.05 6.00 -15.02
C GLU A 166 3.60 4.97 -16.03
N PRO A 167 2.92 4.75 -17.17
CA PRO A 167 3.36 3.81 -18.20
C PRO A 167 4.67 4.25 -18.85
N VAL A 168 5.54 3.28 -19.13
CA VAL A 168 6.73 3.51 -19.96
C VAL A 168 6.29 3.76 -21.41
N LEU A 169 6.78 4.85 -22.00
CA LEU A 169 6.47 5.34 -23.36
C LEU A 169 6.00 4.27 -24.37
N PRO A 170 4.92 4.53 -25.13
CA PRO A 170 4.13 5.76 -25.17
C PRO A 170 3.13 5.88 -24.00
N ASN A 171 2.94 7.09 -23.45
CA ASN A 171 2.14 7.40 -22.25
C ASN A 171 0.63 7.10 -22.38
N VAL A 172 0.28 5.84 -22.58
CA VAL A 172 -1.09 5.37 -22.68
C VAL A 172 -1.48 4.90 -21.29
N LEU A 173 -2.11 5.76 -20.49
CA LEU A 173 -2.46 5.45 -19.10
C LEU A 173 -3.34 4.20 -18.96
N THR A 174 -4.11 3.84 -19.99
CA THR A 174 -4.90 2.59 -20.02
C THR A 174 -4.04 1.32 -20.09
N ASP A 175 -2.71 1.45 -20.30
CA ASP A 175 -1.78 0.32 -20.25
C ASP A 175 -1.47 -0.09 -18.81
N VAL A 176 -1.49 0.86 -17.86
CA VAL A 176 -1.21 0.63 -16.43
C VAL A 176 -2.45 0.81 -15.52
N VAL A 177 -3.50 1.47 -16.03
CA VAL A 177 -4.79 1.59 -15.35
C VAL A 177 -5.84 0.76 -16.09
N LYS A 178 -6.30 -0.29 -15.42
CA LYS A 178 -7.25 -1.26 -15.97
C LYS A 178 -8.63 -1.08 -15.35
N LEU A 179 -9.65 -1.41 -16.13
CA LEU A 179 -11.05 -1.38 -15.72
C LEU A 179 -11.69 -2.73 -16.08
N TYR A 180 -12.24 -3.42 -15.09
CA TYR A 180 -12.87 -4.73 -15.25
C TYR A 180 -14.33 -4.69 -14.81
N SER A 181 -15.20 -5.49 -15.43
CA SER A 181 -16.47 -5.88 -14.81
C SER A 181 -16.20 -6.89 -13.70
N ILE A 182 -16.96 -6.87 -12.61
CA ILE A 182 -16.90 -7.89 -11.54
C ILE A 182 -18.32 -8.26 -11.08
N ASP A 183 -18.49 -9.46 -10.53
CA ASP A 183 -19.82 -9.98 -10.16
C ASP A 183 -20.32 -9.50 -8.80
N ALA A 184 -19.40 -9.15 -7.91
CA ALA A 184 -19.65 -8.65 -6.58
C ALA A 184 -18.57 -7.65 -6.17
N ILE A 185 -18.93 -6.67 -5.34
CA ILE A 185 -17.95 -5.82 -4.67
C ILE A 185 -17.03 -6.71 -3.82
N ASN A 186 -15.73 -6.43 -3.88
CA ASN A 186 -14.67 -7.20 -3.25
C ASN A 186 -14.56 -8.65 -3.76
N ALA A 187 -15.08 -8.98 -4.95
CA ALA A 187 -14.87 -10.30 -5.54
C ALA A 187 -13.37 -10.59 -5.68
N LEU A 188 -12.90 -11.71 -5.12
CA LEU A 188 -11.50 -12.12 -5.18
C LEU A 188 -11.10 -12.69 -6.53
N GLU A 189 -12.00 -13.48 -7.11
CA GLU A 189 -11.72 -14.24 -8.31
C GLU A 189 -12.04 -13.41 -9.55
N HIS A 190 -11.24 -13.65 -10.58
CA HIS A 190 -11.37 -13.07 -11.91
C HIS A 190 -12.20 -13.98 -12.85
N ASP A 191 -12.88 -15.00 -12.30
CA ASP A 191 -13.41 -16.15 -13.08
C ASP A 191 -14.45 -15.73 -14.14
N ASP A 192 -15.14 -14.60 -13.96
CA ASP A 192 -16.11 -14.02 -14.92
C ASP A 192 -15.85 -12.52 -15.23
N SER A 193 -14.77 -11.92 -14.73
CA SER A 193 -14.48 -10.50 -14.97
C SER A 193 -13.93 -10.22 -16.37
N LYS A 194 -14.56 -9.28 -17.07
CA LYS A 194 -14.19 -8.87 -18.43
C LYS A 194 -13.47 -7.53 -18.37
N ALA A 195 -12.26 -7.47 -18.93
CA ALA A 195 -11.56 -6.21 -19.11
C ALA A 195 -12.32 -5.32 -20.11
N LEU A 196 -12.59 -4.07 -19.73
CA LEU A 196 -13.17 -3.08 -20.63
C LEU A 196 -12.10 -2.59 -21.61
N GLY A 197 -12.48 -2.40 -22.87
CA GLY A 197 -11.56 -1.88 -23.89
C GLY A 197 -11.18 -0.41 -23.63
N ALA A 198 -9.99 0.00 -24.08
CA ALA A 198 -9.47 1.36 -23.87
C ALA A 198 -10.34 2.49 -24.47
N ALA A 199 -11.30 2.18 -25.36
CA ALA A 199 -12.27 3.16 -25.86
C ALA A 199 -13.45 3.40 -24.90
N HIS A 200 -13.65 2.52 -23.91
CA HIS A 200 -14.79 2.55 -22.99
C HIS A 200 -14.57 3.49 -21.80
N TYR A 201 -13.33 3.89 -21.54
CA TYR A 201 -13.01 4.77 -20.43
C TYR A 201 -11.82 5.67 -20.77
N LEU A 202 -11.75 6.80 -20.07
CA LEU A 202 -10.68 7.78 -20.12
C LEU A 202 -9.94 7.72 -18.79
N VAL A 203 -8.62 7.76 -18.85
CA VAL A 203 -7.77 7.87 -17.67
C VAL A 203 -6.98 9.16 -17.77
N THR A 204 -6.97 9.95 -16.69
CA THR A 204 -6.11 11.13 -16.58
C THR A 204 -5.44 11.17 -15.21
N PHE A 205 -4.15 11.49 -15.18
CA PHE A 205 -3.42 11.73 -13.95
C PHE A 205 -2.95 13.19 -13.90
N ASN A 206 -3.21 13.87 -12.78
CA ASN A 206 -2.77 15.23 -12.53
C ASN A 206 -1.73 15.25 -11.40
N ALA A 207 -0.46 15.27 -11.78
CA ALA A 207 0.67 15.31 -10.85
C ALA A 207 0.66 16.53 -9.90
N ALA A 208 0.01 17.65 -10.26
CA ALA A 208 -0.05 18.82 -9.39
C ALA A 208 -1.02 18.64 -8.21
N THR A 209 -1.99 17.74 -8.34
CA THR A 209 -2.99 17.44 -7.31
C THR A 209 -2.91 15.99 -6.84
N ASN A 210 -1.93 15.22 -7.32
CA ASN A 210 -1.78 13.79 -7.12
C ASN A 210 -3.09 13.01 -7.35
N THR A 211 -3.81 13.36 -8.43
CA THR A 211 -5.17 12.88 -8.66
C THR A 211 -5.25 12.00 -9.89
N LEU A 212 -5.73 10.77 -9.72
CA LEU A 212 -6.08 9.84 -10.80
C LEU A 212 -7.60 9.86 -11.03
N ASP A 213 -7.99 10.08 -12.27
CA ASP A 213 -9.37 10.06 -12.70
C ASP A 213 -9.60 8.93 -13.70
N VAL A 214 -10.65 8.15 -13.50
CA VAL A 214 -11.15 7.13 -14.45
C VAL A 214 -12.61 7.43 -14.76
N GLU A 215 -12.90 7.79 -16.02
CA GLU A 215 -14.24 8.20 -16.45
C GLU A 215 -14.75 7.35 -17.60
N LEU A 216 -15.97 6.81 -17.48
CA LEU A 216 -16.58 6.06 -18.58
C LEU A 216 -16.93 6.99 -19.74
N THR A 217 -16.50 6.61 -20.94
CA THR A 217 -16.92 7.28 -22.18
C THR A 217 -18.38 6.95 -22.50
N PRO A 218 -19.05 7.73 -23.35
CA PRO A 218 -20.36 7.35 -23.89
C PRO A 218 -20.37 5.93 -24.50
N ALA A 219 -19.29 5.55 -25.20
CA ALA A 219 -19.15 4.21 -25.77
C ALA A 219 -19.05 3.12 -24.69
N GLY A 220 -18.33 3.38 -23.58
CA GLY A 220 -18.25 2.43 -22.47
C GLY A 220 -19.56 2.27 -21.72
N ARG A 221 -20.29 3.36 -21.51
CA ARG A 221 -21.64 3.30 -20.91
C ARG A 221 -22.61 2.52 -21.78
N TYR A 222 -22.56 2.74 -23.10
CA TYR A 222 -23.35 1.97 -24.07
C TYR A 222 -22.99 0.48 -24.06
N TYR A 223 -21.70 0.15 -24.02
CA TYR A 223 -21.23 -1.23 -23.89
C TYR A 223 -21.83 -1.92 -22.66
N ILE A 224 -21.70 -1.30 -21.47
CA ILE A 224 -22.25 -1.85 -20.22
C ILE A 224 -23.76 -2.04 -20.32
N TYR A 225 -24.48 -1.08 -20.90
CA TYR A 225 -25.91 -1.21 -21.10
C TYR A 225 -26.30 -2.37 -22.01
N ASN A 226 -25.58 -2.58 -23.10
CA ASN A 226 -25.86 -3.69 -24.01
C ASN A 226 -25.60 -5.04 -23.35
N GLU A 227 -24.49 -5.22 -22.64
CA GLU A 227 -24.22 -6.44 -21.86
C GLU A 227 -25.33 -6.67 -20.83
N ASN A 228 -25.80 -5.62 -20.16
CA ASN A 228 -26.91 -5.71 -19.21
C ASN A 228 -28.29 -5.98 -19.84
N ASN A 229 -28.42 -5.98 -21.17
CA ASN A 229 -29.70 -6.16 -21.87
C ASN A 229 -29.63 -7.22 -22.98
N ASP A 230 -28.57 -8.02 -23.04
CA ASP A 230 -28.36 -9.06 -24.07
C ASP A 230 -29.30 -10.27 -23.92
N GLY A 231 -29.90 -10.45 -22.75
CA GLY A 231 -30.80 -11.56 -22.42
C GLY A 231 -30.10 -12.83 -21.94
N ASP A 232 -28.76 -12.83 -21.86
CA ASP A 232 -27.94 -13.96 -21.40
C ASP A 232 -27.82 -14.00 -19.86
N GLY A 233 -28.17 -12.89 -19.19
CA GLY A 233 -28.26 -12.80 -17.74
C GLY A 233 -26.93 -12.49 -17.03
N ASP A 234 -25.90 -12.16 -17.80
CA ASP A 234 -24.57 -11.76 -17.35
C ASP A 234 -24.49 -10.24 -17.14
N PHE A 235 -25.14 -9.76 -16.08
CA PHE A 235 -25.24 -8.34 -15.79
C PHE A 235 -23.95 -7.80 -15.15
N ILE A 236 -23.30 -6.85 -15.82
CA ILE A 236 -22.28 -5.97 -15.25
C ILE A 236 -22.93 -5.08 -14.18
N LYS A 237 -22.81 -5.52 -12.93
CA LYS A 237 -23.32 -4.82 -11.74
C LYS A 237 -22.26 -3.97 -11.05
N PHE A 238 -20.99 -4.30 -11.27
CA PHE A 238 -19.87 -3.65 -10.60
C PHE A 238 -18.69 -3.49 -11.57
N LEU A 239 -17.89 -2.46 -11.32
CA LEU A 239 -16.64 -2.22 -12.01
C LEU A 239 -15.49 -2.13 -11.02
N ARG A 240 -14.30 -2.54 -11.46
CA ARG A 240 -13.05 -2.49 -10.71
C ARG A 240 -12.00 -1.70 -11.46
N VAL A 241 -11.52 -0.61 -10.86
CA VAL A 241 -10.29 0.06 -11.31
C VAL A 241 -9.10 -0.61 -10.65
N VAL A 242 -8.05 -0.91 -11.42
CA VAL A 242 -6.76 -1.40 -10.92
C VAL A 242 -5.66 -0.48 -11.41
N PHE A 243 -4.80 -0.05 -10.49
CA PHE A 243 -3.62 0.76 -10.80
C PHE A 243 -2.55 0.58 -9.73
N GLN A 244 -1.28 0.86 -10.04
CA GLN A 244 -0.19 0.71 -9.09
C GLN A 244 0.36 2.06 -8.59
N THR A 245 0.90 2.02 -7.38
CA THR A 245 1.69 3.11 -6.78
C THR A 245 2.90 2.54 -6.07
N GLU A 246 3.78 3.44 -5.62
CA GLU A 246 4.86 3.17 -4.68
C GLU A 246 4.72 4.06 -3.43
N ILE A 247 5.28 3.61 -2.31
CA ILE A 247 5.56 4.48 -1.16
C ILE A 247 6.86 5.22 -1.45
N ASN A 248 6.82 6.56 -1.54
CA ASN A 248 7.99 7.37 -1.85
C ASN A 248 8.77 7.81 -0.60
N ALA A 249 10.00 8.29 -0.81
CA ALA A 249 10.95 8.69 0.25
C ALA A 249 10.47 9.75 1.25
N THR A 250 9.34 10.42 1.01
CA THR A 250 8.75 11.37 1.96
C THR A 250 7.92 10.71 3.06
N ALA A 251 7.61 9.42 2.91
CA ALA A 251 6.79 8.65 3.84
C ALA A 251 7.30 8.71 5.29
N PRO A 252 6.42 8.99 6.27
CA PRO A 252 6.73 8.80 7.68
C PRO A 252 6.75 7.31 8.01
N MET A 253 7.81 6.87 8.67
CA MET A 253 7.95 5.46 9.07
C MET A 253 6.95 5.13 10.18
N HIS A 254 6.46 3.89 10.20
CA HIS A 254 5.50 3.33 11.14
C HIS A 254 4.17 4.09 11.24
N THR A 255 3.85 4.90 10.23
CA THR A 255 2.64 5.71 10.18
C THR A 255 1.77 5.23 9.02
N PRO A 256 0.47 4.96 9.25
CA PRO A 256 -0.45 4.63 8.17
C PRO A 256 -0.55 5.74 7.13
N ILE A 257 -0.45 5.38 5.86
CA ILE A 257 -0.67 6.23 4.69
C ILE A 257 -1.97 5.77 4.05
N TYR A 258 -3.04 6.52 4.29
CA TYR A 258 -4.36 6.17 3.78
C TYR A 258 -4.47 6.46 2.29
N ASN A 259 -5.39 5.79 1.64
CA ASN A 259 -5.77 6.14 0.28
C ASN A 259 -7.30 6.11 0.13
N ASN A 260 -7.87 7.13 -0.52
CA ASN A 260 -9.32 7.28 -0.63
C ASN A 260 -9.76 7.42 -2.09
N ALA A 261 -11.00 7.06 -2.39
CA ALA A 261 -11.57 7.23 -3.72
C ALA A 261 -13.02 7.74 -3.61
N THR A 262 -13.45 8.44 -4.66
CA THR A 262 -14.82 8.92 -4.81
C THR A 262 -15.39 8.49 -6.15
N LEU A 263 -16.70 8.22 -6.17
CA LEU A 263 -17.49 8.04 -7.38
C LEU A 263 -18.43 9.24 -7.52
N ASP A 264 -18.20 10.01 -8.58
CA ASP A 264 -19.12 11.02 -9.08
C ASP A 264 -20.04 10.40 -10.14
N PHE A 265 -21.33 10.32 -9.82
CA PHE A 265 -22.37 9.86 -10.72
C PHE A 265 -23.43 10.93 -10.96
N THR A 266 -23.83 11.08 -12.22
CA THR A 266 -24.97 11.89 -12.62
C THR A 266 -25.88 11.01 -13.47
N ASN A 267 -27.16 10.90 -13.09
CA ASN A 267 -28.17 10.23 -13.91
C ASN A 267 -28.72 11.16 -15.00
N ARG A 268 -29.69 10.69 -15.77
CA ARG A 268 -30.34 11.45 -16.85
C ARG A 268 -30.99 12.76 -16.45
N PHE A 269 -31.35 12.89 -15.18
CA PHE A 269 -31.99 14.09 -14.66
C PHE A 269 -30.98 15.14 -14.21
N GLY A 270 -29.68 14.88 -14.33
CA GLY A 270 -28.63 15.74 -13.77
C GLY A 270 -28.29 15.39 -12.32
N GLY A 271 -28.68 14.20 -11.85
CA GLY A 271 -28.32 13.65 -10.54
C GLY A 271 -29.51 13.36 -9.63
N ARG A 272 -29.30 13.40 -8.32
CA ARG A 272 -30.34 13.25 -7.30
C ARG A 272 -31.14 14.55 -7.19
N TRP A 273 -32.46 14.48 -7.11
CA TRP A 273 -33.26 15.65 -6.75
C TRP A 273 -32.95 16.08 -5.31
N ASP A 274 -32.70 17.36 -5.06
CA ASP A 274 -32.51 17.91 -3.72
C ASP A 274 -33.50 19.06 -3.52
N PRO A 275 -34.55 18.90 -2.70
CA PRO A 275 -35.57 19.94 -2.51
C PRO A 275 -35.05 21.18 -1.76
N TYR A 276 -33.90 21.10 -1.10
CA TYR A 276 -33.29 22.19 -0.34
C TYR A 276 -32.22 22.95 -1.14
N ALA A 277 -31.77 22.38 -2.26
CA ALA A 277 -30.87 23.07 -3.18
C ALA A 277 -31.47 24.39 -3.69
N ASN A 278 -30.59 25.30 -4.12
CA ASN A 278 -30.95 26.63 -4.61
C ASN A 278 -31.85 27.43 -3.64
N GLY A 279 -31.57 27.33 -2.33
CA GLY A 279 -32.34 28.04 -1.31
C GLY A 279 -33.79 27.54 -1.17
N GLY A 280 -34.02 26.24 -1.40
CA GLY A 280 -35.34 25.61 -1.31
C GLY A 280 -36.16 25.61 -2.60
N ALA A 281 -35.58 26.04 -3.72
CA ALA A 281 -36.21 25.95 -5.03
C ALA A 281 -36.17 24.53 -5.62
N GLY A 282 -35.32 23.67 -5.07
CA GLY A 282 -35.08 22.33 -5.57
C GLY A 282 -34.14 22.32 -6.77
N ALA A 283 -33.27 21.32 -6.85
CA ALA A 283 -32.42 21.11 -8.02
C ALA A 283 -31.98 19.64 -8.11
N PHE A 284 -31.68 19.17 -9.32
CA PHE A 284 -30.88 17.95 -9.44
C PHE A 284 -29.42 18.29 -9.15
N VAL A 285 -28.80 17.51 -8.27
CA VAL A 285 -27.41 17.64 -7.86
C VAL A 285 -26.68 16.31 -8.13
N PRO A 286 -25.42 16.35 -8.61
CA PRO A 286 -24.63 15.13 -8.77
C PRO A 286 -24.58 14.31 -7.49
N ILE A 287 -24.48 12.99 -7.65
CA ILE A 287 -24.28 12.06 -6.55
C ILE A 287 -22.77 11.86 -6.44
N THR A 288 -22.21 12.16 -5.28
CA THR A 288 -20.82 11.84 -4.95
C THR A 288 -20.84 10.90 -3.76
N VAL A 289 -20.26 9.72 -3.93
CA VAL A 289 -20.05 8.74 -2.87
C VAL A 289 -18.56 8.56 -2.69
N GLU A 290 -18.08 8.47 -1.45
CA GLU A 290 -16.68 8.19 -1.14
C GLU A 290 -16.58 6.91 -0.32
N VAL A 291 -15.39 6.31 -0.27
CA VAL A 291 -15.15 5.14 0.59
C VAL A 291 -15.41 5.53 2.04
N ASP A 292 -16.18 4.70 2.74
CA ASP A 292 -16.49 4.89 4.16
C ASP A 292 -15.19 5.11 4.96
N ALA A 293 -15.18 6.09 5.86
CA ALA A 293 -13.96 6.52 6.53
C ALA A 293 -13.28 5.40 7.36
N ASP A 294 -14.06 4.45 7.88
CA ASP A 294 -13.61 3.27 8.63
C ASP A 294 -13.18 2.09 7.74
N LYS A 295 -13.37 2.20 6.43
CA LYS A 295 -12.95 1.21 5.43
C LYS A 295 -11.90 1.73 4.45
N ARG A 296 -11.37 2.93 4.70
CA ARG A 296 -10.31 3.49 3.87
C ARG A 296 -9.06 2.64 4.05
N PRO A 297 -8.50 2.06 2.98
CA PRO A 297 -7.32 1.26 3.11
C PRO A 297 -6.09 2.13 3.38
N GLU A 298 -5.08 1.54 3.99
CA GLU A 298 -3.78 2.17 4.26
C GLU A 298 -2.61 1.26 3.88
N VAL A 299 -1.50 1.91 3.58
CA VAL A 299 -0.19 1.27 3.51
C VAL A 299 0.78 1.90 4.48
N HIS A 300 1.76 1.13 4.93
CA HIS A 300 2.80 1.64 5.82
C HIS A 300 4.15 0.98 5.56
N THR A 301 5.21 1.62 6.04
CA THR A 301 6.58 1.11 5.97
C THR A 301 7.32 1.44 7.26
N GLY A 302 8.29 0.63 7.63
CA GLY A 302 9.10 0.78 8.83
C GLY A 302 10.55 1.21 8.56
N GLN A 303 11.33 1.26 9.63
CA GLN A 303 12.77 1.53 9.58
C GLN A 303 13.55 0.63 10.53
N LEU A 304 14.85 0.52 10.28
CA LEU A 304 15.81 -0.13 11.16
C LEU A 304 16.94 0.85 11.50
N GLN A 305 17.12 1.11 12.79
CA GLN A 305 18.27 1.86 13.27
C GLN A 305 19.45 0.93 13.56
N ILE A 306 20.65 1.31 13.13
CA ILE A 306 21.88 0.56 13.34
C ILE A 306 22.78 1.37 14.27
N ILE A 307 23.30 0.72 15.31
CA ILE A 307 24.25 1.28 16.26
C ILE A 307 25.57 0.51 16.12
N LYS A 308 26.61 1.18 15.63
CA LYS A 308 27.91 0.56 15.37
C LYS A 308 28.87 0.80 16.53
N THR A 309 29.38 -0.27 17.13
CA THR A 309 30.33 -0.19 18.27
C THR A 309 31.55 -1.10 18.11
N ASN A 310 32.53 -0.92 19.01
CA ASN A 310 33.75 -1.76 19.14
C ASN A 310 33.60 -2.92 20.14
N ASP A 311 32.55 -2.91 20.96
CA ASP A 311 32.26 -3.93 21.97
C ASP A 311 30.73 -4.01 22.17
N GLU A 312 30.23 -5.18 22.56
CA GLU A 312 28.83 -5.43 22.92
C GLU A 312 28.55 -5.03 24.37
N THR A 313 29.53 -5.19 25.27
CA THR A 313 29.38 -4.94 26.72
C THR A 313 30.68 -4.44 27.35
N GLY A 314 30.91 -3.12 27.32
CA GLY A 314 32.13 -2.53 27.86
C GLY A 314 31.89 -1.30 28.74
N THR A 315 32.81 -1.06 29.69
CA THR A 315 32.92 0.20 30.45
C THR A 315 33.43 1.37 29.59
N ALA A 316 33.83 1.10 28.34
CA ALA A 316 34.37 2.04 27.36
C ALA A 316 33.85 1.71 25.93
N LEU A 317 32.53 1.57 25.79
CA LEU A 317 31.87 1.47 24.49
C LEU A 317 32.23 2.70 23.63
N GLU A 318 32.75 2.48 22.43
CA GLU A 318 32.94 3.53 21.42
C GLU A 318 31.98 3.31 20.26
N TYR A 319 31.26 4.35 19.88
CA TYR A 319 30.48 4.39 18.65
C TYR A 319 31.38 4.71 17.46
N ILE A 320 31.29 3.92 16.39
CA ILE A 320 32.25 3.95 15.27
C ILE A 320 31.55 4.35 13.97
N ALA A 321 32.11 5.36 13.28
CA ALA A 321 31.60 5.87 12.00
C ALA A 321 32.22 5.18 10.77
N GLY A 322 31.58 5.33 9.61
CA GLY A 322 32.11 4.93 8.31
C GLY A 322 31.93 3.45 7.93
N ALA A 323 31.23 2.67 8.78
CA ALA A 323 30.66 1.37 8.38
C ALA A 323 29.53 1.59 7.38
N LYS A 324 29.43 0.73 6.36
CA LYS A 324 28.33 0.72 5.39
C LYS A 324 27.56 -0.57 5.46
N PHE A 325 26.24 -0.47 5.30
CA PHE A 325 25.31 -1.57 5.45
C PHE A 325 24.31 -1.63 4.30
N LYS A 326 23.99 -2.85 3.89
CA LYS A 326 22.85 -3.17 3.02
C LYS A 326 21.97 -4.21 3.71
N ILE A 327 20.73 -4.36 3.28
CA ILE A 327 19.77 -5.30 3.87
C ILE A 327 19.15 -6.20 2.81
N ALA A 328 18.87 -7.45 3.15
CA ALA A 328 18.27 -8.44 2.26
C ALA A 328 17.08 -9.14 2.93
N THR A 329 16.15 -9.60 2.10
CA THR A 329 14.93 -10.34 2.52
C THR A 329 15.20 -11.78 2.96
N SER A 330 16.37 -12.34 2.67
CA SER A 330 16.75 -13.68 3.10
C SER A 330 18.27 -13.83 3.32
N GLU A 331 18.68 -14.82 4.11
CA GLU A 331 20.12 -15.15 4.27
C GLU A 331 20.76 -15.54 2.93
N ALA A 332 20.00 -16.23 2.08
CA ALA A 332 20.46 -16.63 0.76
C ALA A 332 20.70 -15.41 -0.13
N ASN A 333 19.77 -14.44 -0.13
CA ASN A 333 19.90 -13.17 -0.84
C ASN A 333 21.09 -12.37 -0.32
N ALA A 334 21.23 -12.25 1.01
CA ALA A 334 22.37 -11.60 1.65
C ALA A 334 23.72 -12.19 1.20
N LYS A 335 23.84 -13.52 1.18
CA LYS A 335 25.06 -14.22 0.72
C LYS A 335 25.27 -14.13 -0.80
N ALA A 336 24.20 -13.98 -1.57
CA ALA A 336 24.24 -13.79 -3.01
C ALA A 336 24.52 -12.34 -3.42
N GLY A 337 24.46 -11.39 -2.48
CA GLY A 337 24.56 -9.96 -2.75
C GLY A 337 23.32 -9.37 -3.43
N VAL A 338 22.16 -9.96 -3.19
CA VAL A 338 20.84 -9.45 -3.62
C VAL A 338 20.24 -8.71 -2.43
N PHE A 339 20.13 -7.39 -2.56
CA PHE A 339 19.70 -6.50 -1.48
C PHE A 339 18.42 -5.77 -1.86
N ILE A 340 17.76 -5.20 -0.87
CA ILE A 340 16.63 -4.29 -1.06
C ILE A 340 17.19 -2.96 -1.55
N GLY A 341 16.51 -2.34 -2.51
CA GLY A 341 16.92 -1.11 -3.15
C GLY A 341 15.76 -0.25 -3.58
N ASP A 342 16.10 0.97 -3.97
CA ASP A 342 15.26 1.95 -4.65
C ASP A 342 15.51 1.90 -6.17
N ASP A 343 14.85 2.79 -6.91
CA ASP A 343 15.08 3.02 -8.34
C ASP A 343 16.53 3.40 -8.68
N ASP A 344 17.29 3.94 -7.71
CA ASP A 344 18.70 4.31 -7.84
C ASP A 344 19.67 3.16 -7.47
N GLY A 345 19.15 2.03 -6.98
CA GLY A 345 19.86 0.79 -6.66
C GLY A 345 19.74 0.36 -5.19
N ASP A 346 20.59 -0.57 -4.74
CA ASP A 346 20.49 -1.07 -3.36
C ASP A 346 20.64 0.06 -2.32
N PHE A 347 19.75 0.08 -1.32
CA PHE A 347 19.87 0.98 -0.17
C PHE A 347 21.18 0.71 0.57
N GLU A 348 22.01 1.74 0.71
CA GLU A 348 23.26 1.66 1.46
C GLU A 348 23.31 2.70 2.59
N ALA A 349 23.18 2.23 3.82
CA ALA A 349 23.25 3.08 5.01
C ALA A 349 24.69 3.18 5.51
N GLU A 350 25.19 4.40 5.69
CA GLU A 350 26.51 4.66 6.28
C GLU A 350 26.38 5.23 7.69
N THR A 351 27.15 4.67 8.62
CA THR A 351 27.20 5.16 10.00
C THR A 351 27.80 6.56 10.07
N ALA A 352 27.04 7.48 10.67
CA ALA A 352 27.35 8.89 10.69
C ALA A 352 28.67 9.17 11.42
N ALA A 353 29.36 10.21 10.96
CA ALA A 353 30.44 10.85 11.70
C ALA A 353 29.86 11.65 12.89
N GLU A 354 30.71 12.43 13.57
CA GLU A 354 30.19 13.37 14.58
C GLU A 354 29.11 14.28 13.97
N PRO A 355 27.98 14.48 14.66
CA PRO A 355 26.89 15.30 14.14
C PRO A 355 27.39 16.72 13.90
N VAL A 356 27.07 17.28 12.73
CA VAL A 356 27.52 18.61 12.33
C VAL A 356 26.47 19.65 12.70
N ASN A 357 25.19 19.28 12.59
CA ASN A 357 24.03 20.12 12.87
C ASN A 357 23.08 19.43 13.87
N PRO A 358 22.27 20.22 14.61
CA PRO A 358 21.16 19.67 15.38
C PRO A 358 20.19 18.90 14.47
N GLY A 359 19.89 17.65 14.83
CA GLY A 359 19.03 16.75 14.05
C GLY A 359 19.79 15.74 13.18
N ASP A 360 21.11 15.89 13.02
CA ASP A 360 21.94 14.86 12.40
C ASP A 360 21.98 13.59 13.28
N LEU A 361 22.17 12.44 12.63
CA LEU A 361 22.38 11.18 13.35
C LEU A 361 23.63 11.26 14.24
N PRO A 362 23.60 10.69 15.46
CA PRO A 362 24.80 10.61 16.30
C PRO A 362 25.90 9.78 15.65
N LYS A 363 27.15 10.01 16.06
CA LYS A 363 28.30 9.21 15.58
C LYS A 363 28.03 7.72 15.75
N GLY A 364 28.27 6.94 14.70
CA GLY A 364 28.13 5.49 14.70
C GLY A 364 26.70 4.99 14.49
N TYR A 365 25.75 5.89 14.22
CA TYR A 365 24.37 5.53 13.92
C TYR A 365 24.13 5.55 12.42
N ALA A 366 23.36 4.59 11.93
CA ALA A 366 22.80 4.60 10.58
C ALA A 366 21.32 4.23 10.65
N VAL A 367 20.55 4.58 9.62
CA VAL A 367 19.14 4.19 9.52
C VAL A 367 18.90 3.65 8.12
N ILE A 368 18.25 2.49 8.04
CA ILE A 368 17.63 1.98 6.82
C ILE A 368 16.14 2.25 6.96
N LYS A 369 15.58 3.04 6.06
CA LYS A 369 14.14 3.33 5.99
C LYS A 369 13.49 2.43 4.96
N GLY A 370 12.17 2.39 4.93
CA GLY A 370 11.48 1.76 3.81
C GLY A 370 11.39 0.25 3.89
N LEU A 371 11.26 -0.32 5.10
CA LEU A 371 11.20 -1.77 5.29
C LEU A 371 9.78 -2.20 5.64
N ALA A 372 9.22 -3.11 4.85
CA ALA A 372 7.95 -3.74 5.15
C ALA A 372 7.96 -4.45 6.52
N TYR A 373 6.82 -4.49 7.21
CA TYR A 373 6.63 -5.31 8.40
C TYR A 373 5.17 -5.74 8.55
N GLY A 374 4.86 -6.63 9.50
CA GLY A 374 3.52 -7.19 9.65
C GLY A 374 3.22 -8.31 8.66
N GLN A 375 1.97 -8.75 8.67
CA GLN A 375 1.35 -9.59 7.64
C GLN A 375 0.32 -8.76 6.84
N ALA A 376 -0.13 -9.28 5.70
CA ALA A 376 -1.25 -8.67 5.00
C ALA A 376 -2.50 -8.64 5.90
N GLY A 377 -3.17 -7.49 5.99
CA GLY A 377 -4.27 -7.26 6.92
C GLY A 377 -3.85 -6.83 8.33
N ASP A 378 -2.55 -6.80 8.64
CA ASP A 378 -2.09 -6.17 9.88
C ASP A 378 -2.16 -4.65 9.73
N LEU A 379 -2.84 -4.00 10.69
CA LEU A 379 -2.77 -2.57 10.91
C LEU A 379 -1.33 -2.16 11.20
N ALA A 380 -0.93 -0.94 10.81
CA ALA A 380 0.26 -0.32 11.40
C ALA A 380 0.04 0.00 12.89
N ASP A 381 0.16 -0.98 13.79
CA ASP A 381 0.05 -0.80 15.24
C ASP A 381 1.08 -1.60 16.06
N GLU A 382 1.02 -1.55 17.39
CA GLU A 382 1.98 -2.24 18.28
C GLU A 382 1.86 -3.77 18.28
N ASP A 383 0.76 -4.32 17.76
CA ASP A 383 0.51 -5.76 17.69
C ASP A 383 0.95 -6.36 16.33
N SER A 384 1.36 -5.51 15.38
CA SER A 384 1.90 -5.92 14.07
C SER A 384 3.00 -6.97 14.20
N LEU A 385 2.91 -8.04 13.43
CA LEU A 385 3.92 -9.10 13.49
C LEU A 385 5.30 -8.61 12.97
N PRO A 386 6.41 -9.00 13.62
CA PRO A 386 7.74 -8.65 13.13
C PRO A 386 8.07 -9.37 11.82
N THR A 387 8.72 -8.67 10.90
CA THR A 387 9.30 -9.24 9.67
C THR A 387 10.82 -9.37 9.79
N GLU A 388 11.36 -10.51 9.35
CA GLU A 388 12.78 -10.83 9.46
C GLU A 388 13.58 -10.39 8.23
N TYR A 389 14.78 -9.84 8.46
CA TYR A 389 15.71 -9.41 7.43
C TYR A 389 17.15 -9.82 7.77
N TRP A 390 18.06 -9.68 6.79
CA TRP A 390 19.49 -9.94 6.94
C TRP A 390 20.31 -8.70 6.59
N LEU A 391 20.91 -8.11 7.61
CA LEU A 391 21.80 -6.96 7.51
C LEU A 391 23.22 -7.42 7.15
N VAL A 392 23.83 -6.79 6.14
CA VAL A 392 25.20 -7.08 5.68
C VAL A 392 26.05 -5.84 5.81
N GLU A 393 27.16 -5.94 6.55
CA GLU A 393 28.20 -4.92 6.53
C GLU A 393 28.98 -5.03 5.21
N THR A 394 28.84 -4.05 4.32
CA THR A 394 29.53 -4.02 3.02
C THR A 394 30.90 -3.37 3.10
N LYS A 395 31.12 -2.57 4.15
CA LYS A 395 32.40 -1.92 4.44
C LYS A 395 32.55 -1.74 5.94
N ALA A 396 33.66 -2.23 6.49
CA ALA A 396 34.02 -2.00 7.86
C ALA A 396 34.52 -0.56 8.08
N PRO A 397 34.37 -0.01 9.29
CA PRO A 397 35.10 1.18 9.69
C PRO A 397 36.61 1.01 9.56
N ALA A 398 37.34 2.11 9.42
CA ALA A 398 38.80 2.08 9.33
C ALA A 398 39.43 1.47 10.60
N GLY A 399 40.30 0.48 10.43
CA GLY A 399 41.00 -0.20 11.54
C GLY A 399 40.25 -1.40 12.13
N TYR A 400 39.12 -1.79 11.54
CA TYR A 400 38.28 -2.89 12.00
C TYR A 400 38.11 -3.96 10.91
N ASN A 401 37.90 -5.22 11.31
CA ASN A 401 37.60 -6.30 10.38
C ASN A 401 36.15 -6.19 9.88
N LEU A 402 35.95 -6.53 8.60
CA LEU A 402 34.61 -6.70 8.02
C LEU A 402 33.94 -7.94 8.60
N LEU A 403 32.66 -7.82 8.94
CA LEU A 403 31.84 -8.98 9.30
C LEU A 403 31.70 -9.94 8.11
N LEU A 404 31.90 -11.24 8.38
CA LEU A 404 31.85 -12.28 7.36
C LEU A 404 30.43 -12.80 7.11
N ASP A 405 29.62 -12.84 8.15
CA ASP A 405 28.28 -13.42 8.12
C ASP A 405 27.22 -12.30 8.22
N PRO A 406 26.12 -12.38 7.44
CA PRO A 406 24.97 -11.51 7.61
C PRO A 406 24.35 -11.62 9.01
N ILE A 407 23.81 -10.51 9.52
CA ILE A 407 23.15 -10.43 10.83
C ILE A 407 21.64 -10.49 10.63
N LYS A 408 20.98 -11.44 11.29
CA LYS A 408 19.52 -11.50 11.30
C LYS A 408 18.94 -10.37 12.17
N VAL A 409 17.98 -9.62 11.64
CA VAL A 409 17.29 -8.50 12.30
C VAL A 409 15.78 -8.61 12.08
N THR A 410 14.99 -7.89 12.87
CA THR A 410 13.53 -7.89 12.77
C THR A 410 13.00 -6.47 12.70
N VAL A 411 12.01 -6.21 11.84
CA VAL A 411 11.28 -4.93 11.75
C VAL A 411 9.85 -5.12 12.21
N ALA A 412 9.38 -4.24 13.10
CA ALA A 412 8.01 -4.20 13.61
C ALA A 412 7.68 -2.77 14.04
N LYS A 413 6.40 -2.47 14.26
CA LYS A 413 5.99 -1.28 15.00
C LYS A 413 5.88 -1.64 16.48
N GLY A 414 6.55 -0.86 17.34
CA GLY A 414 6.72 -1.19 18.76
C GLY A 414 8.06 -1.84 19.09
N PRO A 415 8.32 -2.17 20.36
CA PRO A 415 9.61 -2.73 20.77
C PRO A 415 9.79 -4.16 20.26
N ALA A 416 10.92 -4.45 19.62
CA ALA A 416 11.30 -5.84 19.33
C ALA A 416 11.34 -6.66 20.64
N PRO A 417 10.88 -7.93 20.63
CA PRO A 417 10.66 -8.70 21.85
C PRO A 417 11.93 -8.94 22.69
N ASP A 418 13.14 -8.73 22.16
CA ASP A 418 14.39 -9.05 22.87
C ASP A 418 15.57 -8.07 22.63
N TYR A 419 15.35 -6.84 22.13
CA TYR A 419 16.45 -5.87 21.96
C TYR A 419 16.60 -4.88 23.13
N LYS A 420 17.84 -4.77 23.63
CA LYS A 420 18.18 -3.85 24.72
C LYS A 420 18.34 -2.43 24.17
N ILE A 421 17.38 -1.57 24.47
CA ILE A 421 17.47 -0.12 24.21
C ILE A 421 18.66 0.43 25.01
N ILE A 422 19.67 0.98 24.31
CA ILE A 422 20.76 1.72 24.93
C ILE A 422 20.38 3.20 24.87
N PRO A 423 20.09 3.88 25.99
CA PRO A 423 19.82 5.32 25.97
C PRO A 423 21.04 6.06 25.42
N VAL A 424 20.82 6.88 24.39
CA VAL A 424 21.83 7.76 23.80
C VAL A 424 22.02 8.95 24.74
N ASP A 425 23.15 9.06 25.42
CA ASP A 425 23.54 10.31 26.04
C ASP A 425 24.07 11.26 24.95
N ALA A 426 23.41 12.41 24.79
CA ALA A 426 23.68 13.41 23.74
C ALA A 426 25.02 14.16 23.89
N ALA A 427 26.02 13.58 24.56
CA ALA A 427 27.32 14.20 24.74
C ALA A 427 28.40 13.12 24.76
N GLY A 428 29.08 12.92 23.63
CA GLY A 428 30.23 12.03 23.57
C GLY A 428 31.26 12.35 24.67
N GLY A 429 31.53 11.38 25.55
CA GLY A 429 32.74 11.36 26.38
C GLY A 429 32.56 11.03 27.87
N THR A 430 32.92 9.79 28.23
CA THR A 430 33.52 9.29 29.49
C THR A 430 32.93 9.74 30.85
N GLY A 431 32.39 8.77 31.63
CA GLY A 431 32.49 8.80 33.10
C GLY A 431 31.22 8.47 33.91
N VAL A 432 31.28 7.32 34.58
CA VAL A 432 30.34 6.70 35.55
C VAL A 432 29.81 7.66 36.65
N VAL A 433 28.56 7.46 37.12
CA VAL A 433 28.10 7.12 38.50
C VAL A 433 26.63 7.56 38.70
N GLY A 434 25.76 6.62 39.07
CA GLY A 434 24.36 6.89 39.41
C GLY A 434 24.12 7.41 40.83
N ASN A 435 22.92 7.94 41.03
CA ASN A 435 22.11 7.87 42.27
C ASN A 435 20.66 8.14 41.83
N ALA A 436 19.78 7.14 41.81
CA ALA A 436 18.87 6.83 42.92
C ALA A 436 18.12 8.08 43.42
N ASP A 437 17.04 8.45 42.71
CA ASP A 437 15.72 8.82 43.28
C ASP A 437 14.83 9.62 42.32
N ASP A 438 15.29 9.97 41.11
CA ASP A 438 14.42 10.46 40.02
C ASP A 438 15.21 10.60 38.70
N PRO A 439 14.81 9.96 37.58
CA PRO A 439 15.15 10.50 36.27
C PRO A 439 13.95 10.40 35.32
N ASP A 440 13.09 11.42 35.31
CA ASP A 440 12.36 11.80 34.09
C ASP A 440 13.39 12.14 32.98
N PRO A 441 13.32 11.51 31.79
CA PRO A 441 13.93 12.04 30.59
C PRO A 441 12.84 12.57 29.65
N VAL A 442 12.78 13.88 29.43
CA VAL A 442 12.00 14.48 28.34
C VAL A 442 12.89 15.42 27.51
N THR A 443 13.42 14.84 26.42
CA THR A 443 13.33 15.19 24.99
C THR A 443 13.55 16.63 24.50
N GLY A 444 14.17 16.71 23.31
CA GLY A 444 14.30 17.96 22.55
C GLY A 444 15.19 17.87 21.30
N ILE A 445 14.82 17.05 20.31
CA ILE A 445 14.62 17.65 18.98
C ILE A 445 13.38 18.54 19.17
N GLY A 446 13.48 19.80 18.75
CA GLY A 446 12.69 20.95 19.23
C GLY A 446 11.23 20.66 19.59
N ASP A 447 10.85 21.10 20.79
CA ASP A 447 9.48 21.29 21.31
C ASP A 447 8.39 20.25 20.98
N GLY A 448 8.75 18.98 20.87
CA GLY A 448 7.80 17.87 20.91
C GLY A 448 7.99 17.07 22.18
N LYS A 449 6.98 17.07 23.04
CA LYS A 449 6.71 15.95 23.95
C LYS A 449 6.86 14.67 23.11
N LEU A 450 7.86 13.82 23.36
CA LEU A 450 7.77 12.47 22.81
C LEU A 450 6.60 11.86 23.58
N ASP A 451 5.49 11.63 22.89
CA ASP A 451 4.42 10.83 23.45
C ASP A 451 4.98 9.44 23.74
N ASP A 452 4.39 8.72 24.70
CA ASP A 452 4.90 7.48 25.31
C ASP A 452 5.15 6.28 24.34
N ASN A 453 5.16 6.51 23.02
CA ASN A 453 5.14 5.52 21.94
C ASN A 453 6.35 5.58 20.98
N ASP A 454 7.41 6.35 21.27
CA ASP A 454 8.58 6.43 20.38
C ASP A 454 9.57 5.27 20.64
N TYR A 455 9.14 4.06 20.27
CA TYR A 455 9.93 2.83 20.38
C TYR A 455 10.94 2.75 19.24
N LEU A 456 12.19 3.16 19.48
CA LEU A 456 13.27 3.03 18.48
C LEU A 456 13.74 1.58 18.35
N LEU A 457 13.28 0.90 17.30
CA LEU A 457 13.81 -0.37 16.86
C LEU A 457 15.28 -0.21 16.43
N SER A 458 16.21 -0.79 17.20
CA SER A 458 17.64 -0.67 16.93
C SER A 458 18.39 -2.01 17.03
N VAL A 459 19.38 -2.19 16.15
CA VAL A 459 20.35 -3.29 16.19
C VAL A 459 21.73 -2.74 16.56
N THR A 460 22.41 -3.36 17.52
CA THR A 460 23.82 -3.08 17.81
C THR A 460 24.71 -4.02 17.00
N VAL A 461 25.68 -3.46 16.27
CA VAL A 461 26.61 -4.18 15.40
C VAL A 461 28.05 -3.93 15.84
N VAL A 462 28.77 -4.99 16.17
CA VAL A 462 30.12 -4.92 16.76
C VAL A 462 31.17 -5.39 15.78
N ASN A 463 32.26 -4.60 15.62
CA ASN A 463 33.43 -5.05 14.85
C ASN A 463 34.61 -5.25 15.78
N SER A 464 35.40 -6.26 15.46
CA SER A 464 36.69 -6.50 16.09
C SER A 464 37.79 -5.69 15.40
N ASP A 465 38.75 -5.21 16.19
CA ASP A 465 39.95 -4.53 15.67
C ASP A 465 40.72 -5.41 14.68
N GLU A 466 41.35 -4.79 13.69
CA GLU A 466 42.30 -5.47 12.82
C GLU A 466 43.41 -6.13 13.64
N PHE A 467 43.53 -7.46 13.51
CA PHE A 467 44.53 -8.22 14.24
C PHE A 467 45.93 -7.92 13.71
N THR A 468 46.64 -7.00 14.36
CA THR A 468 48.08 -6.84 14.14
C THR A 468 48.79 -8.02 14.80
N LEU A 469 49.22 -9.01 14.00
CA LEU A 469 50.18 -9.99 14.49
C LEU A 469 51.39 -9.23 15.04
N PRO A 470 51.82 -9.45 16.30
CA PRO A 470 53.15 -9.01 16.70
C PRO A 470 54.09 -9.69 15.73
N LEU A 471 54.87 -8.92 14.96
CA LEU A 471 55.98 -9.47 14.20
C LEU A 471 56.92 -10.14 15.22
N THR A 472 56.73 -11.43 15.44
CA THR A 472 57.60 -12.29 16.25
C THR A 472 58.83 -12.60 15.40
N GLY A 473 59.61 -11.53 15.20
CA GLY A 473 60.81 -11.48 14.36
C GLY A 473 61.51 -10.11 14.37
N GLY A 474 61.07 -9.16 15.20
CA GLY A 474 61.68 -7.84 15.33
C GLY A 474 63.10 -7.89 15.91
N MET A 475 64.08 -7.37 15.14
CA MET A 475 65.51 -7.13 15.41
C MET A 475 66.39 -8.29 15.94
N GLY A 476 65.87 -9.23 16.75
CA GLY A 476 66.64 -10.35 17.30
C GLY A 476 67.10 -11.34 16.24
N THR A 477 66.22 -11.73 15.32
CA THR A 477 66.55 -12.65 14.21
C THR A 477 67.59 -12.05 13.26
N LEU A 478 67.56 -10.74 13.04
CA LEU A 478 68.57 -10.02 12.25
C LEU A 478 69.96 -10.12 12.90
N LEU A 479 70.06 -9.95 14.22
CA LEU A 479 71.32 -10.10 14.97
C LEU A 479 71.89 -11.52 14.88
N PHE A 480 71.05 -12.55 15.00
CA PHE A 480 71.48 -13.95 14.88
C PHE A 480 71.89 -14.31 13.44
N THR A 481 71.22 -13.76 12.44
CA THR A 481 71.52 -14.02 11.02
C THR A 481 72.83 -13.35 10.61
N VAL A 482 73.02 -12.08 10.99
CA VAL A 482 74.27 -11.34 10.76
C VAL A 482 75.42 -11.97 11.55
N GLY A 483 75.21 -12.33 12.81
CA GLY A 483 76.21 -13.03 13.63
C GLY A 483 76.60 -14.40 13.05
N GLY A 484 75.64 -15.17 12.55
CA GLY A 484 75.88 -16.45 11.89
C GLY A 484 76.72 -16.33 10.62
N ILE A 485 76.42 -15.33 9.77
CA ILE A 485 77.18 -15.06 8.53
C ILE A 485 78.63 -14.67 8.87
N VAL A 486 78.86 -13.86 9.90
CA VAL A 486 80.20 -13.47 10.35
C VAL A 486 81.00 -14.67 10.87
N LEU A 487 80.37 -15.57 11.65
CA LEU A 487 81.01 -16.78 12.15
C LEU A 487 81.41 -17.74 11.03
N ILE A 488 80.53 -17.93 10.03
CA ILE A 488 80.84 -18.74 8.85
C ILE A 488 81.99 -18.12 8.05
N GLY A 489 81.99 -16.80 7.87
CA GLY A 489 83.08 -16.07 7.23
C GLY A 489 84.43 -16.26 7.95
N LEU A 490 84.45 -16.14 9.27
CA LEU A 490 85.65 -16.36 10.09
C LEU A 490 86.17 -17.81 9.97
N ALA A 491 85.26 -18.80 9.97
CA ALA A 491 85.62 -20.20 9.80
C ALA A 491 86.25 -20.49 8.42
N ILE A 492 85.71 -19.88 7.35
CA ILE A 492 86.25 -20.00 5.99
C ILE A 492 87.65 -19.36 5.91
N ILE A 493 87.84 -18.17 6.51
CA ILE A 493 89.15 -17.48 6.53
C ILE A 493 90.20 -18.32 7.28
N LEU A 494 89.85 -18.88 8.45
CA LEU A 494 90.74 -19.77 9.22
C LEU A 494 91.07 -21.05 8.45
N PHE A 495 90.11 -21.64 7.75
CA PHE A 495 90.34 -22.82 6.92
C PHE A 495 91.30 -22.53 5.75
N VAL A 496 91.15 -21.38 5.08
CA VAL A 496 92.06 -20.98 3.99
C VAL A 496 93.47 -20.66 4.52
N ALA A 497 93.58 -19.99 5.67
CA ALA A 497 94.86 -19.65 6.29
C ALA A 497 95.66 -20.89 6.74
N THR A 498 94.98 -21.90 7.29
CA THR A 498 95.60 -23.18 7.68
C THR A 498 96.04 -24.00 6.47
N LYS A 499 95.31 -23.93 5.35
CA LYS A 499 95.71 -24.58 4.09
C LYS A 499 96.93 -23.93 3.45
N LYS A 500 97.08 -22.60 3.52
CA LYS A 500 98.28 -21.89 3.05
C LYS A 500 99.55 -22.25 3.85
N LYS A 501 99.44 -22.44 5.17
CA LYS A 501 100.59 -22.88 6.00
C LYS A 501 101.09 -24.29 5.71
N LYS A 502 100.22 -25.20 5.23
CA LYS A 502 100.63 -26.56 4.84
C LYS A 502 101.35 -26.64 3.49
N ASN A 503 101.14 -25.66 2.60
CA ASN A 503 101.76 -25.64 1.27
C ASN A 503 103.10 -24.86 1.21
N SER A 504 103.50 -24.17 2.29
CA SER A 504 104.82 -23.54 2.41
C SER A 504 105.84 -24.39 3.18
N ALA A 505 105.47 -25.62 3.55
CA ALA A 505 106.34 -26.61 4.19
C ALA A 505 106.41 -27.89 3.35
N LYS A 506 106.86 -27.76 2.11
CA LYS A 506 107.36 -28.87 1.29
C LYS A 506 108.39 -28.39 0.30
#